data_AF-A0A2D9SQN6-F1
#
_entry.id   AF-A0A2D9SQN6-F1
#
_cell.length_a   1.000
_cell.length_b   1.000
_cell.length_c   1.000
_cell.angle_alpha   90.00
_cell.angle_beta   90.00
_cell.angle_gamma   90.00
#
_symmetry.space_group_name_H-M   'P 1'
#
loop_
_entity.id
_entity.type
_entity.pdbx_description
1 polymer ?
#
loop_
_entity_poly.entity_id
_entity_poly.type
_entity_poly.pdbx_seq_one_letter_code
_entity_poly.pdbx_strand_id
1 'polypeptide(L)'
;MSISFKGVFCSSVFILRSMPLIMQTTFCKGVFLGMKTVAEPMMESGGGAIVNISSMAGLRASVDSLAYGASKWAVTGMSKTATVELARKGIRVNSIHPGLIETPMVEDVPINKEGIIRRTPQGRIAQAEEVARMALFLISDESSYLTGSEFMIDGGLNAL
;
A
#
# COMPACT_ATOMS: atom_id res chain seq x y z
N MET A 1 11.24 20.60 16.97
CA MET A 1 10.21 20.50 15.92
C MET A 1 9.26 19.40 16.37
N SER A 2 8.07 19.75 16.88
CA SER A 2 7.09 18.75 17.35
C SER A 2 6.38 18.15 16.15
N ILE A 3 6.62 16.87 15.86
CA ILE A 3 5.93 16.16 14.78
C ILE A 3 4.58 15.67 15.34
N SER A 4 3.47 16.23 14.84
CA SER A 4 2.12 15.82 15.22
C SER A 4 1.63 14.71 14.29
N PHE A 5 1.53 13.47 14.79
CA PHE A 5 1.05 12.34 14.01
C PHE A 5 -0.48 12.25 14.06
N LYS A 6 -1.16 12.60 12.96
CA LYS A 6 -2.59 12.32 12.74
C LYS A 6 -2.74 11.46 11.49
N GLY A 7 -2.58 10.15 11.62
CA GLY A 7 -2.79 9.22 10.50
C GLY A 7 -3.18 7.82 10.93
N VAL A 8 -3.86 7.13 10.02
CA VAL A 8 -4.31 5.75 10.21
C VAL A 8 -3.61 4.87 9.17
N PHE A 9 -3.03 3.76 9.64
CA PHE A 9 -2.41 2.74 8.83
C PHE A 9 -3.40 1.59 8.61
N CYS A 10 -3.75 1.29 7.36
CA CYS A 10 -4.64 0.17 7.04
C CYS A 10 -3.88 -0.89 6.21
N SER A 11 -3.43 -1.96 6.85
CA SER A 11 -2.79 -3.11 6.20
C SER A 11 -3.48 -4.41 6.54
N SER A 12 -3.68 -5.28 5.55
CA SER A 12 -4.17 -6.65 5.74
C SER A 12 -2.99 -7.62 5.50
N VAL A 13 -2.52 -8.24 6.58
CA VAL A 13 -1.37 -9.17 6.61
C VAL A 13 -1.93 -10.59 6.80
N PHE A 14 -2.04 -11.41 5.74
CA PHE A 14 -2.37 -12.84 5.87
C PHE A 14 -1.73 -13.73 4.78
N ILE A 15 -1.45 -14.98 5.19
CA ILE A 15 -0.58 -16.02 4.60
C ILE A 15 -1.02 -16.54 3.21
N LEU A 16 -0.04 -16.77 2.33
CA LEU A 16 -0.17 -17.11 0.90
C LEU A 16 -0.07 -18.63 0.60
N ARG A 17 -0.94 -19.47 1.18
CA ARG A 17 -1.16 -20.83 0.66
C ARG A 17 -2.60 -20.95 0.17
N SER A 18 -2.77 -20.96 -1.15
CA SER A 18 -4.02 -21.28 -1.85
C SER A 18 -5.22 -20.43 -1.42
N MET A 19 -5.17 -19.10 -1.63
CA MET A 19 -6.28 -18.23 -1.23
C MET A 19 -7.53 -18.49 -2.07
N PRO A 20 -8.66 -18.96 -1.48
CA PRO A 20 -9.94 -18.94 -2.17
C PRO A 20 -10.33 -17.48 -2.49
N LEU A 21 -11.11 -17.27 -3.55
CA LEU A 21 -11.60 -15.96 -4.03
C LEU A 21 -12.12 -15.05 -2.89
N ILE A 22 -12.71 -15.67 -1.86
CA ILE A 22 -13.18 -15.05 -0.62
C ILE A 22 -12.10 -14.20 0.07
N MET A 23 -10.88 -14.71 0.19
CA MET A 23 -9.83 -14.07 1.00
C MET A 23 -9.20 -12.87 0.28
N GLN A 24 -9.35 -12.76 -1.04
CA GLN A 24 -8.94 -11.55 -1.78
C GLN A 24 -10.00 -10.45 -1.72
N THR A 25 -11.29 -10.81 -1.63
CA THR A 25 -12.31 -9.80 -1.30
C THR A 25 -12.07 -9.17 0.07
N THR A 26 -11.43 -9.89 0.99
CA THR A 26 -11.05 -9.36 2.32
C THR A 26 -10.08 -8.19 2.22
N PHE A 27 -9.11 -8.19 1.28
CA PHE A 27 -8.18 -7.07 1.12
C PHE A 27 -8.90 -5.78 0.76
N CYS A 28 -9.75 -5.83 -0.27
CA CYS A 28 -10.51 -4.67 -0.73
C CYS A 28 -11.52 -4.23 0.34
N LYS A 29 -12.24 -5.17 0.94
CA LYS A 29 -13.21 -4.88 2.01
C LYS A 29 -12.54 -4.27 3.23
N GLY A 30 -11.39 -4.79 3.65
CA GLY A 30 -10.64 -4.26 4.79
C GLY A 30 -10.22 -2.81 4.57
N VAL A 31 -9.63 -2.51 3.41
CA VAL A 31 -9.24 -1.13 3.05
C VAL A 31 -10.45 -0.20 2.96
N PHE A 32 -11.52 -0.64 2.28
CA PHE A 32 -12.76 0.14 2.17
C PHE A 32 -13.37 0.44 3.55
N LEU A 33 -13.54 -0.59 4.38
CA LEU A 33 -14.11 -0.43 5.72
C LEU A 33 -13.21 0.42 6.61
N GLY A 34 -11.89 0.23 6.54
CA GLY A 34 -10.92 1.05 7.27
C GLY A 34 -11.07 2.53 6.92
N MET A 35 -11.04 2.88 5.63
CA MET A 35 -11.24 4.27 5.19
C MET A 35 -12.61 4.81 5.59
N LYS A 36 -13.68 4.02 5.39
CA LYS A 36 -15.04 4.41 5.76
C LYS A 36 -15.14 4.74 7.25
N THR A 37 -14.56 3.90 8.10
CA THR A 37 -14.64 4.04 9.56
C THR A 37 -13.87 5.25 10.06
N VAL A 38 -12.73 5.58 9.47
CA VAL A 38 -11.89 6.69 9.96
C VAL A 38 -12.19 8.03 9.32
N ALA A 39 -12.86 8.07 8.17
CA ALA A 39 -13.13 9.30 7.44
C ALA A 39 -13.84 10.34 8.30
N GLU A 40 -14.95 9.99 8.97
CA GLU A 40 -15.73 10.92 9.78
C GLU A 40 -14.97 11.46 11.00
N PRO A 41 -14.39 10.62 11.88
CA PRO A 41 -13.55 11.12 12.97
C PRO A 41 -12.35 11.96 12.51
N MET A 42 -11.73 11.62 11.37
CA MET A 42 -10.63 12.41 10.83
C MET A 42 -11.09 13.81 10.40
N MET A 43 -12.25 13.92 9.74
CA MET A 43 -12.84 15.20 9.36
C MET A 43 -13.12 16.07 10.59
N GLU A 44 -13.72 15.49 11.64
CA GLU A 44 -13.99 16.19 12.91
C GLU A 44 -12.70 16.65 13.60
N SER A 45 -11.61 15.88 13.47
CA SER A 45 -10.30 16.20 14.06
C SER A 45 -9.47 17.22 13.27
N GLY A 46 -10.01 17.77 12.18
CA GLY A 46 -9.35 18.76 11.32
C GLY A 46 -8.55 18.19 10.15
N GLY A 47 -8.80 16.93 9.77
CA GLY A 47 -8.12 16.25 8.66
C GLY A 47 -7.01 15.30 9.10
N GLY A 48 -6.20 14.84 8.14
CA GLY A 48 -5.10 13.93 8.39
C GLY A 48 -4.63 13.19 7.14
N ALA A 49 -4.01 12.02 7.33
CA ALA A 49 -3.50 11.20 6.25
C ALA A 49 -3.91 9.74 6.36
N ILE A 50 -4.30 9.15 5.23
CA ILE A 50 -4.57 7.73 5.05
C ILE A 50 -3.52 7.17 4.10
N VAL A 51 -2.87 6.08 4.52
CA VAL A 51 -1.90 5.35 3.70
C VAL A 51 -2.37 3.92 3.52
N ASN A 52 -2.63 3.54 2.27
CA ASN A 52 -3.06 2.19 1.91
C ASN A 52 -1.89 1.38 1.35
N ILE A 53 -1.75 0.14 1.80
CA ILE A 53 -0.72 -0.77 1.29
C ILE A 53 -1.29 -1.62 0.15
N SER A 54 -0.90 -1.27 -1.07
CA SER A 54 -1.21 -2.03 -2.27
C SER A 54 -0.07 -3.04 -2.55
N SER A 55 0.42 -3.09 -3.78
CA SER A 55 1.49 -3.94 -4.30
C SER A 55 1.93 -3.37 -5.64
N MET A 56 3.14 -3.71 -6.08
CA MET A 56 3.53 -3.62 -7.49
C MET A 56 2.48 -4.26 -8.42
N ALA A 57 1.85 -5.36 -8.00
CA ALA A 57 0.77 -6.02 -8.75
C ALA A 57 -0.50 -5.15 -8.88
N GLY A 58 -0.61 -4.06 -8.12
CA GLY A 58 -1.69 -3.07 -8.20
C GLY A 58 -1.46 -1.97 -9.24
N LEU A 59 -0.32 -2.00 -9.95
CA LEU A 59 0.07 -1.04 -10.99
C LEU A 59 0.45 -1.72 -12.30
N ARG A 60 0.82 -3.00 -12.26
CA ARG A 60 1.12 -3.79 -13.46
C ARG A 60 0.59 -5.21 -13.37
N ALA A 61 0.43 -5.83 -14.53
CA ALA A 61 0.08 -7.24 -14.63
C ALA A 61 1.24 -8.13 -14.14
N SER A 62 0.90 -9.30 -13.61
CA SER A 62 1.85 -10.35 -13.25
C SER A 62 1.23 -11.70 -13.59
N VAL A 63 2.06 -12.63 -14.05
CA VAL A 63 1.62 -13.98 -14.43
C VAL A 63 1.12 -14.70 -13.18
N ASP A 64 0.08 -15.52 -13.33
CA ASP A 64 -0.55 -16.33 -12.27
C ASP A 64 -1.08 -15.54 -11.06
N SER A 65 -1.29 -14.23 -11.21
CA SER A 65 -1.74 -13.36 -10.12
C SER A 65 -3.06 -12.67 -10.43
N LEU A 66 -3.93 -13.20 -11.30
CA LEU A 66 -5.14 -12.50 -11.79
C LEU A 66 -5.95 -11.90 -10.64
N ALA A 67 -6.30 -12.74 -9.67
CA ALA A 67 -7.23 -12.37 -8.63
C ALA A 67 -6.53 -11.48 -7.55
N TYR A 68 -5.28 -11.82 -7.17
CA TYR A 68 -4.45 -10.97 -6.28
C TYR A 68 -4.21 -9.58 -6.90
N GLY A 69 -3.80 -9.56 -8.16
CA GLY A 69 -3.62 -8.35 -8.96
C GLY A 69 -4.90 -7.53 -8.99
N ALA A 70 -6.03 -8.11 -9.41
CA ALA A 70 -7.31 -7.41 -9.41
C ALA A 70 -7.66 -6.78 -8.05
N SER A 71 -7.42 -7.49 -6.94
CA SER A 71 -7.62 -6.94 -5.60
C SER A 71 -6.71 -5.73 -5.29
N LYS A 72 -5.45 -5.77 -5.73
CA LYS A 72 -4.50 -4.68 -5.53
C LYS A 72 -4.75 -3.49 -6.45
N TRP A 73 -5.21 -3.72 -7.67
CA TRP A 73 -5.73 -2.67 -8.56
C TRP A 73 -6.95 -1.99 -7.95
N ALA A 74 -7.86 -2.75 -7.33
CA ALA A 74 -9.00 -2.18 -6.63
C ALA A 74 -8.57 -1.31 -5.44
N VAL A 75 -7.56 -1.72 -4.65
CA VAL A 75 -6.98 -0.87 -3.59
C VAL A 75 -6.39 0.43 -4.15
N THR A 76 -5.68 0.36 -5.27
CA THR A 76 -5.16 1.55 -5.96
C THR A 76 -6.30 2.48 -6.38
N GLY A 77 -7.30 1.95 -7.07
CA GLY A 77 -8.47 2.71 -7.54
C GLY A 77 -9.26 3.33 -6.39
N MET A 78 -9.54 2.57 -5.33
CA MET A 78 -10.22 3.09 -4.13
C MET A 78 -9.45 4.24 -3.48
N SER A 79 -8.11 4.17 -3.44
CA SER A 79 -7.28 5.24 -2.87
C SER A 79 -7.36 6.53 -3.67
N LYS A 80 -7.39 6.42 -5.01
CA LYS A 80 -7.57 7.58 -5.90
C LYS A 80 -8.97 8.18 -5.77
N THR A 81 -10.01 7.35 -5.76
CA THR A 81 -11.38 7.84 -5.57
C THR A 81 -11.54 8.52 -4.20
N ALA A 82 -11.05 7.91 -3.12
CA ALA A 82 -11.08 8.49 -1.79
C ALA A 82 -10.32 9.83 -1.72
N THR A 83 -9.24 10.00 -2.49
CA THR A 83 -8.56 11.30 -2.60
C THR A 83 -9.50 12.39 -3.11
N VAL A 84 -10.21 12.13 -4.21
CA VAL A 84 -11.13 13.12 -4.81
C VAL A 84 -12.25 13.49 -3.82
N GLU A 85 -12.76 12.52 -3.07
CA GLU A 85 -13.84 12.72 -2.11
C GLU A 85 -13.42 13.41 -0.80
N LEU A 86 -12.19 13.18 -0.35
CA LEU A 86 -11.75 13.57 1.00
C LEU A 86 -10.73 14.73 1.01
N ALA A 87 -10.09 15.06 -0.11
CA ALA A 87 -9.04 16.10 -0.15
C ALA A 87 -9.53 17.47 0.32
N ARG A 88 -10.73 17.90 -0.13
CA ARG A 88 -11.33 19.18 0.31
C ARG A 88 -11.74 19.18 1.79
N LYS A 89 -11.78 18.00 2.40
CA LYS A 89 -12.10 17.80 3.82
C LYS A 89 -10.83 17.66 4.68
N GLY A 90 -9.67 18.03 4.13
CA GLY A 90 -8.39 18.04 4.83
C GLY A 90 -7.74 16.66 4.99
N ILE A 91 -8.24 15.63 4.31
CA ILE A 91 -7.68 14.27 4.39
C ILE A 91 -6.91 13.95 3.12
N ARG A 92 -5.62 13.62 3.28
CA ARG A 92 -4.76 13.12 2.21
C ARG A 92 -4.86 11.61 2.14
N VAL A 93 -4.89 11.05 0.94
CA VAL A 93 -4.94 9.59 0.74
C VAL A 93 -3.87 9.21 -0.27
N ASN A 94 -2.96 8.32 0.09
CA ASN A 94 -1.93 7.82 -0.81
C ASN A 94 -1.83 6.29 -0.71
N SER A 95 -1.24 5.67 -1.73
CA SER A 95 -0.97 4.23 -1.73
C SER A 95 0.51 3.94 -1.84
N ILE A 96 0.99 2.95 -1.08
CA ILE A 96 2.33 2.40 -1.20
C ILE A 96 2.26 1.07 -1.95
N HIS A 97 3.19 0.85 -2.86
CA HIS A 97 3.25 -0.29 -3.75
C HIS A 97 4.59 -1.02 -3.58
N PRO A 98 4.68 -1.92 -2.60
CA PRO A 98 5.90 -2.69 -2.40
C PRO A 98 6.12 -3.71 -3.52
N GLY A 99 7.39 -3.90 -3.88
CA GLY A 99 7.90 -5.04 -4.63
C GLY A 99 8.18 -6.22 -3.70
N LEU A 100 9.39 -6.80 -3.82
CA LEU A 100 9.82 -7.89 -2.94
C LEU A 100 10.37 -7.33 -1.62
N ILE A 101 9.67 -7.60 -0.51
CA ILE A 101 10.04 -7.17 0.84
C ILE A 101 10.31 -8.40 1.72
N GLU A 102 11.38 -8.34 2.51
CA GLU A 102 11.72 -9.38 3.49
C GLU A 102 10.71 -9.32 4.64
N THR A 103 9.86 -10.34 4.71
CA THR A 103 8.85 -10.52 5.76
C THR A 103 8.63 -12.01 5.99
N PRO A 104 8.17 -12.45 7.18
CA PRO A 104 7.84 -13.85 7.43
C PRO A 104 6.85 -14.42 6.40
N MET A 105 5.93 -13.59 5.89
CA MET A 105 5.00 -13.98 4.84
C MET A 105 5.72 -14.48 3.58
N VAL A 106 6.82 -13.82 3.19
CA VAL A 106 7.58 -14.12 1.97
C VAL A 106 8.51 -15.33 2.16
N GLU A 107 8.82 -15.71 3.39
CA GLU A 107 9.60 -16.92 3.69
C GLU A 107 8.87 -18.21 3.30
N ASP A 108 7.55 -18.24 3.50
CA ASP A 108 6.73 -19.44 3.28
C ASP A 108 6.15 -19.59 1.86
N VAL A 109 6.40 -18.62 0.97
CA VAL A 109 5.87 -18.66 -0.41
C VAL A 109 6.91 -19.21 -1.38
N PRO A 110 6.55 -20.18 -2.24
CA PRO A 110 7.43 -20.68 -3.30
C PRO A 110 7.55 -19.66 -4.45
N ILE A 111 8.21 -18.52 -4.18
CA ILE A 111 8.56 -17.52 -5.19
C ILE A 111 10.05 -17.60 -5.52
N ASN A 112 10.41 -17.33 -6.77
CA ASN A 112 11.80 -17.26 -7.22
C ASN A 112 12.46 -15.95 -6.74
N LYS A 113 12.83 -15.89 -5.45
CA LYS A 113 13.42 -14.70 -4.82
C LYS A 113 14.69 -14.27 -5.54
N GLU A 114 15.60 -15.20 -5.80
CA GLU A 114 16.88 -14.95 -6.45
C GLU A 114 16.68 -14.40 -7.86
N GLY A 115 15.70 -14.94 -8.60
CA GLY A 115 15.34 -14.46 -9.93
C GLY A 115 14.77 -13.04 -9.91
N ILE A 116 13.96 -12.70 -8.90
CA ILE A 116 13.46 -11.33 -8.71
C ILE A 116 14.62 -10.40 -8.34
N ILE A 117 15.46 -10.77 -7.37
CA ILE A 117 16.62 -9.98 -6.92
C ILE A 117 17.57 -9.68 -8.09
N ARG A 118 17.86 -10.68 -8.95
CA ARG A 118 18.70 -10.48 -10.14
C ARG A 118 18.12 -9.50 -11.16
N ARG A 119 16.79 -9.39 -11.22
CA ARG A 119 16.09 -8.46 -12.13
C ARG A 119 15.88 -7.08 -11.52
N THR A 120 15.92 -6.97 -10.19
CA THR A 120 15.82 -5.70 -9.48
C THR A 120 17.12 -4.91 -9.68
N PRO A 121 17.09 -3.68 -10.22
CA PRO A 121 18.29 -2.86 -10.42
C PRO A 121 19.13 -2.63 -9.16
N GLN A 122 18.50 -2.46 -7.99
CA GLN A 122 19.22 -2.37 -6.72
C GLN A 122 19.85 -3.70 -6.24
N GLY A 123 19.55 -4.83 -6.88
CA GLY A 123 20.22 -6.11 -6.63
C GLY A 123 19.98 -6.73 -5.25
N ARG A 124 18.96 -6.28 -4.51
CA ARG A 124 18.64 -6.77 -3.16
C ARG A 124 17.14 -6.80 -2.90
N ILE A 125 16.76 -7.54 -1.86
CA ILE A 125 15.44 -7.45 -1.24
C ILE A 125 15.36 -6.21 -0.34
N ALA A 126 14.18 -5.59 -0.28
CA ALA A 126 13.95 -4.46 0.62
C ALA A 126 13.48 -4.93 2.00
N GLN A 127 13.79 -4.15 3.03
CA GLN A 127 13.39 -4.43 4.42
C GLN A 127 12.03 -3.82 4.73
N ALA A 128 11.29 -4.40 5.68
CA ALA A 128 9.98 -3.88 6.09
C ALA A 128 10.05 -2.42 6.57
N GLU A 129 11.16 -2.03 7.20
CA GLU A 129 11.44 -0.68 7.67
C GLU A 129 11.49 0.35 6.54
N GLU A 130 11.86 -0.05 5.32
CA GLU A 130 11.85 0.84 4.16
C GLU A 130 10.43 1.23 3.77
N VAL A 131 9.48 0.29 3.85
CA VAL A 131 8.05 0.54 3.65
C VAL A 131 7.48 1.39 4.79
N ALA A 132 7.85 1.07 6.04
CA ALA A 132 7.40 1.80 7.22
C ALA A 132 7.88 3.27 7.21
N ARG A 133 9.13 3.54 6.79
CA ARG A 133 9.65 4.90 6.65
C ARG A 133 8.86 5.72 5.62
N MET A 134 8.49 5.13 4.49
CA MET A 134 7.63 5.80 3.52
C MET A 134 6.24 6.09 4.11
N ALA A 135 5.63 5.13 4.81
CA ALA A 135 4.34 5.36 5.46
C ALA A 135 4.40 6.47 6.51
N LEU A 136 5.48 6.52 7.30
CA LEU A 136 5.73 7.57 8.28
C LEU A 136 5.84 8.94 7.62
N PHE A 137 6.61 9.05 6.53
CA PHE A 137 6.72 10.28 5.75
C PHE A 137 5.35 10.74 5.23
N LEU A 138 4.57 9.83 4.64
CA LEU A 138 3.25 10.14 4.08
C LEU A 138 2.21 10.55 5.14
N ILE A 139 2.36 10.10 6.39
CA ILE A 139 1.50 10.52 7.50
C ILE A 139 1.96 11.86 8.09
N SER A 140 3.24 12.21 7.96
CA SER A 140 3.79 13.47 8.46
C SER A 140 3.35 14.71 7.66
N ASP A 141 3.54 15.89 8.27
CA ASP A 141 3.30 17.19 7.64
C ASP A 141 4.26 17.50 6.48
N GLU A 142 5.39 16.80 6.38
CA GLU A 142 6.35 16.95 5.26
C GLU A 142 5.74 16.53 3.92
N SER A 143 4.67 15.74 3.95
CA SER A 143 3.91 15.31 2.76
C SER A 143 2.60 16.08 2.59
N SER A 144 2.48 17.29 3.17
CA SER A 144 1.24 18.09 3.24
C SER A 144 0.57 18.40 1.90
N TYR A 145 1.31 18.36 0.78
CA TYR A 145 0.75 18.54 -0.57
C TYR A 145 0.76 17.27 -1.43
N LEU A 146 1.10 16.12 -0.83
CA LEU A 146 1.10 14.82 -1.51
C LEU A 146 -0.19 14.07 -1.18
N THR A 147 -1.04 13.91 -2.19
CA THR A 147 -2.28 13.13 -2.12
C THR A 147 -2.61 12.51 -3.49
N GLY A 148 -3.29 11.38 -3.51
CA GLY A 148 -3.66 10.64 -4.73
C GLY A 148 -2.49 9.95 -5.44
N SER A 149 -1.32 9.91 -4.82
CA SER A 149 -0.09 9.40 -5.43
C SER A 149 0.16 7.93 -5.11
N GLU A 150 0.83 7.26 -6.04
CA GLU A 150 1.20 5.85 -6.00
C GLU A 150 2.70 5.73 -5.76
N PHE A 151 3.11 5.41 -4.53
CA PHE A 151 4.51 5.35 -4.14
C PHE A 151 5.08 3.93 -4.27
N MET A 152 5.90 3.71 -5.29
CA MET A 152 6.56 2.42 -5.53
C MET A 152 7.78 2.22 -4.61
N ILE A 153 7.92 1.01 -4.05
CA ILE A 153 9.10 0.59 -3.27
C ILE A 153 9.55 -0.79 -3.78
N ASP A 154 10.30 -0.82 -4.87
CA ASP A 154 10.61 -2.05 -5.61
C ASP A 154 12.07 -2.17 -6.07
N GLY A 155 12.94 -1.24 -5.65
CA GLY A 155 14.34 -1.19 -6.06
C GLY A 155 14.56 -0.95 -7.56
N GLY A 156 13.56 -0.37 -8.25
CA GLY A 156 13.63 -0.04 -9.68
C GLY A 156 13.10 -1.14 -10.61
N LEU A 157 12.51 -2.22 -10.06
CA LEU A 157 12.05 -3.36 -10.85
C LEU A 157 11.00 -3.00 -11.91
N ASN A 158 10.19 -1.96 -11.70
CA ASN A 158 9.18 -1.46 -12.65
C ASN A 158 9.69 -0.36 -13.58
N ALA A 159 10.95 0.07 -13.48
CA ALA A 159 11.53 1.01 -14.43
C ALA A 159 12.02 0.32 -15.73
N LEU A 160 12.01 -1.01 -15.75
CA LEU A 160 12.40 -1.89 -16.86
C LEU A 160 11.17 -2.39 -17.63
#